data_AF-A0A0F5QIP7-F1
#
_entry.id   AF-A0A0F5QIP7-F1
#
_cell.length_a   1.000
_cell.length_b   1.000
_cell.length_c   1.000
_cell.angle_alpha   90.00
_cell.angle_beta   90.00
_cell.angle_gamma   90.00
#
_symmetry.space_group_name_H-M   'P 1'
#
loop_
_entity.id
_entity.type
_entity.pdbx_description
1 polymer ?
#
loop_
_entity_poly.entity_id
_entity_poly.type
_entity_poly.pdbx_seq_one_letter_code
_entity_poly.pdbx_strand_id
1 'polypeptide(L)'
;MRPSFALVGLLAVITPASADPLPFNDGMYSSSLSICDAIESGMEAWHEYFQSGIVRVINGPQISDAIETQCDLSNVRRVGDRVLFTANCVTWDVWETVEGGYTYISSDAFHFRGQTLSRCDAAQTVAPEDGFTASTEEIIDLWSEANSGCRGGSGDDPRTMGACGAREEYHAILQGRGWCYGRPEDAEYQKAWQRCN
;
A
#
# COMPACT_ATOMS: atom_id res chain seq x y z
N MET A 1 -60.83 26.27 -37.83
CA MET A 1 -59.38 26.26 -37.57
C MET A 1 -59.18 25.80 -36.14
N ARG A 2 -58.59 24.61 -35.91
CA ARG A 2 -58.29 24.07 -34.57
C ARG A 2 -56.77 24.16 -34.37
N PRO A 3 -56.27 24.69 -33.24
CA PRO A 3 -54.83 24.68 -32.99
C PRO A 3 -54.43 23.31 -32.43
N SER A 4 -53.47 22.66 -33.09
CA SER A 4 -52.79 21.48 -32.55
C SER A 4 -51.79 21.95 -31.50
N PHE A 5 -52.00 21.54 -30.24
CA PHE A 5 -51.00 21.64 -29.19
C PHE A 5 -50.04 20.46 -29.33
N ALA A 6 -48.79 20.74 -29.72
CA ALA A 6 -47.72 19.75 -29.66
C ALA A 6 -47.27 19.60 -28.20
N LEU A 7 -47.50 18.42 -27.62
CA LEU A 7 -46.92 18.02 -26.35
C LEU A 7 -45.41 17.81 -26.56
N VAL A 8 -44.59 18.70 -26.00
CA VAL A 8 -43.14 18.49 -25.91
C VAL A 8 -42.89 17.67 -24.63
N GLY A 9 -42.63 16.38 -24.80
CA GLY A 9 -42.21 15.52 -23.70
C GLY A 9 -40.78 15.83 -23.28
N LEU A 10 -40.60 16.32 -22.05
CA LEU A 10 -39.28 16.38 -21.41
C LEU A 10 -38.83 14.95 -21.09
N LEU A 11 -37.88 14.43 -21.85
CA LEU A 11 -37.08 13.26 -21.47
C LEU A 11 -36.08 13.73 -20.40
N ALA A 12 -36.32 13.36 -19.14
CA ALA A 12 -35.33 13.51 -18.08
C ALA A 12 -34.17 12.56 -18.37
N VAL A 13 -33.02 13.12 -18.76
CA VAL A 13 -31.77 12.37 -18.88
C VAL A 13 -31.29 12.09 -17.46
N ILE A 14 -31.47 10.85 -17.00
CA ILE A 14 -30.89 10.36 -15.75
C ILE A 14 -29.41 10.15 -16.03
N THR A 15 -28.58 11.12 -15.68
CA THR A 15 -27.13 10.92 -15.68
C THR A 15 -26.78 9.99 -14.53
N PRO A 16 -26.05 8.89 -14.76
CA PRO A 16 -25.55 8.06 -13.67
C PRO A 16 -24.72 8.94 -12.73
N ALA A 17 -24.95 8.80 -11.43
CA ALA A 17 -24.12 9.45 -10.43
C ALA A 17 -22.69 8.91 -10.61
N SER A 18 -21.82 9.71 -11.22
CA SER A 18 -20.39 9.44 -11.24
C SER A 18 -19.96 9.36 -9.78
N ALA A 19 -19.37 8.23 -9.37
CA ALA A 19 -18.66 8.22 -8.10
C ALA A 19 -17.61 9.34 -8.17
N ASP A 20 -17.59 10.21 -7.17
CA ASP A 20 -16.54 11.22 -7.09
C ASP A 20 -15.20 10.47 -7.01
N PRO A 21 -14.20 10.83 -7.84
CA PRO A 21 -12.92 10.14 -7.82
C PRO A 21 -12.23 10.35 -6.48
N LEU A 22 -11.35 9.40 -6.13
CA LEU A 22 -10.45 9.61 -5.01
C LEU A 22 -9.64 10.91 -5.21
N PRO A 23 -9.32 11.66 -4.14
CA PRO A 23 -8.51 12.88 -4.23
C PRO A 23 -7.00 12.57 -4.38
N PHE A 24 -6.67 11.44 -4.98
CA PHE A 24 -5.30 10.95 -5.20
C PHE A 24 -5.11 10.75 -6.69
N ASN A 25 -3.90 10.99 -7.19
CA ASN A 25 -3.60 10.71 -8.58
C ASN A 25 -3.60 9.20 -8.82
N ASP A 26 -3.95 8.77 -10.02
CA ASP A 26 -3.82 7.38 -10.42
C ASP A 26 -2.35 6.95 -10.37
N GLY A 27 -2.13 5.68 -10.02
CA GLY A 27 -0.81 5.10 -9.92
C GLY A 27 -0.67 4.09 -8.78
N MET A 28 0.53 3.53 -8.69
CA MET A 28 0.92 2.66 -7.59
C MET A 28 1.45 3.49 -6.43
N TYR A 29 1.08 3.09 -5.22
CA TYR A 29 1.52 3.68 -3.98
C TYR A 29 2.12 2.60 -3.12
N SER A 30 3.22 2.92 -2.45
CA SER A 30 3.84 2.01 -1.50
C SER A 30 4.39 2.74 -0.28
N SER A 31 4.57 1.98 0.80
CA SER A 31 5.32 2.42 1.97
C SER A 31 6.83 2.52 1.75
N SER A 32 7.36 1.96 0.66
CA SER A 32 8.78 2.00 0.30
C SER A 32 8.98 2.08 -1.21
N LEU A 33 10.02 2.79 -1.67
CA LEU A 33 10.36 2.83 -3.11
C LEU A 33 11.02 1.54 -3.61
N SER A 34 11.65 0.75 -2.73
CA SER A 34 12.15 -0.58 -3.09
C SER A 34 11.04 -1.52 -3.57
N ILE A 35 9.82 -1.34 -3.04
CA ILE A 35 8.63 -2.08 -3.47
C ILE A 35 8.17 -1.62 -4.86
N CYS A 36 8.25 -0.32 -5.14
CA CYS A 36 7.92 0.23 -6.45
C CYS A 36 8.82 -0.39 -7.54
N ASP A 37 10.14 -0.43 -7.32
CA ASP A 37 11.10 -0.99 -8.27
C ASP A 37 10.95 -2.52 -8.43
N ALA A 38 10.66 -3.22 -7.33
CA ALA A 38 10.47 -4.68 -7.35
C ALA A 38 9.28 -5.10 -8.22
N ILE A 39 8.17 -4.35 -8.19
CA ILE A 39 6.97 -4.69 -8.98
C ILE A 39 7.17 -4.35 -10.47
N GLU A 40 7.81 -3.22 -10.79
CA GLU A 40 8.13 -2.87 -12.20
C GLU A 40 9.07 -3.88 -12.87
N SER A 41 9.93 -4.54 -12.10
CA SER A 41 10.85 -5.58 -12.58
C SER A 41 10.22 -6.95 -12.87
N GLY A 42 8.90 -7.10 -12.70
CA GLY A 42 8.17 -8.32 -13.07
C GLY A 42 8.42 -9.52 -12.13
N MET A 43 8.80 -9.28 -10.89
CA MET A 43 9.19 -10.34 -9.96
C MET A 43 7.98 -11.04 -9.31
N GLU A 44 7.60 -12.18 -9.90
CA GLU A 44 6.62 -13.16 -9.39
C GLU A 44 6.96 -13.72 -7.98
N ALA A 45 8.17 -13.46 -7.47
CA ALA A 45 8.71 -14.03 -6.23
C ALA A 45 8.17 -13.44 -4.91
N TRP A 46 7.35 -12.38 -4.97
CA TRP A 46 6.84 -11.70 -3.77
C TRP A 46 5.35 -11.97 -3.48
N HIS A 47 4.70 -12.86 -4.24
CA HIS A 47 3.29 -13.23 -4.08
C HIS A 47 2.88 -13.54 -2.62
N GLU A 48 3.78 -14.12 -1.82
CA GLU A 48 3.49 -14.56 -0.45
C GLU A 48 3.70 -13.46 0.62
N TYR A 49 4.34 -12.34 0.26
CA TYR A 49 4.78 -11.30 1.19
C TYR A 49 4.05 -9.96 1.04
N PHE A 50 3.35 -9.75 -0.08
CA PHE A 50 2.46 -8.61 -0.25
C PHE A 50 1.19 -8.80 0.58
N GLN A 51 1.34 -8.67 1.89
CA GLN A 51 0.18 -8.49 2.76
C GLN A 51 -0.54 -7.21 2.33
N SER A 52 -1.86 -7.30 2.28
CA SER A 52 -2.79 -6.22 1.93
C SER A 52 -2.63 -5.00 2.85
N GLY A 53 -1.65 -4.14 2.54
CA GLY A 53 -1.25 -3.04 3.43
C GLY A 53 -0.15 -2.16 2.86
N ILE A 54 0.85 -2.75 2.22
CA ILE A 54 2.07 -2.05 1.80
C ILE A 54 2.01 -1.50 0.37
N VAL A 55 1.02 -1.93 -0.42
CA VAL A 55 0.79 -1.46 -1.80
C VAL A 55 -0.67 -1.10 -2.00
N ARG A 56 -0.90 0.01 -2.71
CA ARG A 56 -2.21 0.38 -3.26
C ARG A 56 -2.05 0.83 -4.70
N VAL A 57 -2.83 0.26 -5.59
CA VAL A 57 -2.98 0.78 -6.95
C VAL A 57 -4.30 1.54 -7.01
N ILE A 58 -4.25 2.79 -7.45
CA ILE A 58 -5.43 3.64 -7.67
C ILE A 58 -5.61 3.82 -9.17
N ASN A 59 -6.81 3.55 -9.67
CA ASN A 59 -7.20 3.76 -11.06
C ASN A 59 -8.64 4.28 -11.11
N GLY A 60 -8.79 5.60 -11.09
CA GLY A 60 -10.06 6.30 -10.98
C GLY A 60 -10.84 5.88 -9.73
N PRO A 61 -12.04 5.28 -9.88
CA PRO A 61 -12.84 4.82 -8.73
C PRO A 61 -12.43 3.42 -8.25
N GLN A 62 -11.34 2.83 -8.73
CA GLN A 62 -10.91 1.49 -8.31
C GLN A 62 -9.65 1.54 -7.45
N ILE A 63 -9.60 0.65 -6.46
CA ILE A 63 -8.37 0.35 -5.72
C ILE A 63 -8.06 -1.14 -5.77
N SER A 64 -6.78 -1.48 -5.77
CA SER A 64 -6.34 -2.86 -5.54
C SER A 64 -5.07 -2.92 -4.69
N ASP A 65 -4.75 -4.11 -4.18
CA ASP A 65 -3.45 -4.42 -3.59
C ASP A 65 -2.45 -4.98 -4.61
N ALA A 66 -2.74 -4.83 -5.91
CA ALA A 66 -2.01 -5.34 -7.06
C ALA A 66 -2.01 -6.87 -7.26
N ILE A 67 -2.61 -7.67 -6.36
CA ILE A 67 -2.47 -9.13 -6.41
C ILE A 67 -3.82 -9.84 -6.29
N GLU A 68 -4.51 -9.69 -5.18
CA GLU A 68 -5.64 -10.55 -4.84
C GLU A 68 -6.94 -9.77 -4.66
N THR A 69 -6.83 -8.56 -4.12
CA THR A 69 -7.99 -7.76 -3.75
C THR A 69 -8.17 -6.62 -4.73
N GLN A 70 -9.32 -6.60 -5.39
CA GLN A 70 -9.76 -5.47 -6.20
C GLN A 70 -11.06 -4.92 -5.62
N CYS A 71 -11.17 -3.61 -5.50
CA CYS A 71 -12.38 -2.95 -5.01
C CYS A 71 -12.85 -1.85 -5.95
N ASP A 72 -14.16 -1.81 -6.16
CA ASP A 72 -14.85 -0.66 -6.74
C ASP A 72 -15.30 0.29 -5.62
N LEU A 73 -14.96 1.56 -5.75
CA LEU A 73 -15.30 2.58 -4.77
C LEU A 73 -16.57 3.35 -5.13
N SER A 74 -17.30 3.72 -4.09
CA SER A 74 -18.46 4.58 -4.15
C SER A 74 -18.53 5.47 -2.90
N ASN A 75 -19.43 6.45 -2.90
CA ASN A 75 -19.66 7.35 -1.76
C ASN A 75 -18.39 8.04 -1.22
N VAL A 76 -17.44 8.33 -2.12
CA VAL A 76 -16.18 9.00 -1.78
C VAL A 76 -16.49 10.40 -1.27
N ARG A 77 -15.99 10.71 -0.07
CA ARG A 77 -16.18 12.02 0.55
C ARG A 77 -14.96 12.39 1.38
N ARG A 78 -14.66 13.69 1.40
CA ARG A 78 -13.60 14.24 2.24
C ARG A 78 -14.20 15.01 3.41
N VAL A 79 -13.77 14.66 4.63
CA VAL A 79 -14.15 15.33 5.88
C VAL A 79 -12.86 15.74 6.58
N GLY A 80 -12.45 17.00 6.38
CA GLY A 80 -11.14 17.47 6.84
C GLY A 80 -9.99 16.76 6.13
N ASP A 81 -9.14 16.08 6.89
CA ASP A 81 -8.04 15.25 6.39
C ASP A 81 -8.49 13.81 6.08
N ARG A 82 -9.72 13.41 6.41
CA ARG A 82 -10.20 12.05 6.16
C ARG A 82 -10.85 11.94 4.80
N VAL A 83 -10.42 10.94 4.03
CA VAL A 83 -11.07 10.48 2.81
C VAL A 83 -11.81 9.21 3.17
N LEU A 84 -13.13 9.21 3.05
CA LEU A 84 -14.01 8.10 3.40
C LEU A 84 -14.70 7.60 2.15
N PHE A 85 -14.89 6.29 2.04
CA PHE A 85 -15.51 5.66 0.87
C PHE A 85 -16.14 4.33 1.25
N THR A 86 -17.11 3.89 0.45
CA THR A 86 -17.61 2.51 0.47
C THR A 86 -16.86 1.73 -0.60
N ALA A 87 -16.24 0.62 -0.23
CA ALA A 87 -15.50 -0.25 -1.13
C ALA A 87 -16.24 -1.58 -1.28
N ASN A 88 -16.58 -1.95 -2.51
CA ASN A 88 -17.06 -3.28 -2.83
C ASN A 88 -15.87 -4.08 -3.37
N CYS A 89 -15.31 -4.94 -2.53
CA CYS A 89 -14.08 -5.67 -2.78
C CYS A 89 -14.37 -7.12 -3.19
N VAL A 90 -13.58 -7.63 -4.13
CA VAL A 90 -13.49 -9.05 -4.45
C VAL A 90 -12.09 -9.55 -4.09
N THR A 91 -12.06 -10.65 -3.37
CA THR A 91 -10.84 -11.38 -3.00
C THR A 91 -11.15 -12.86 -3.15
N TRP A 92 -10.44 -13.57 -4.02
CA TRP A 92 -10.69 -15.00 -4.30
C TRP A 92 -12.18 -15.32 -4.60
N ASP A 93 -12.81 -14.53 -5.47
CA ASP A 93 -14.23 -14.61 -5.85
C ASP A 93 -15.26 -14.37 -4.73
N VAL A 94 -14.80 -14.01 -3.52
CA VAL A 94 -15.66 -13.60 -2.42
C VAL A 94 -15.84 -12.08 -2.46
N TRP A 95 -17.09 -11.65 -2.54
CA TRP A 95 -17.45 -10.23 -2.56
C TRP A 95 -17.82 -9.75 -1.15
N GLU A 96 -17.17 -8.68 -0.72
CA GLU A 96 -17.46 -8.01 0.55
C GLU A 96 -17.56 -6.50 0.36
N THR A 97 -18.57 -5.89 0.99
CA THR A 97 -18.68 -4.44 1.06
C THR A 97 -18.16 -3.95 2.39
N VAL A 98 -17.19 -3.04 2.36
CA VAL A 98 -16.55 -2.47 3.54
C VAL A 98 -16.56 -0.94 3.49
N GLU A 99 -16.69 -0.31 4.65
CA GLU A 99 -16.44 1.13 4.78
C GLU A 99 -14.93 1.34 4.96
N GLY A 100 -14.33 2.08 4.03
CA GLY A 100 -12.91 2.36 4.00
C GLY A 100 -12.59 3.83 4.24
N GLY A 101 -11.32 4.09 4.54
CA GLY A 101 -10.85 5.45 4.58
C GLY A 101 -9.34 5.59 4.70
N TYR A 102 -8.86 6.72 4.20
CA TYR A 102 -7.47 7.14 4.24
C TYR A 102 -7.34 8.50 4.94
N THR A 103 -6.15 8.81 5.43
CA THR A 103 -5.83 10.18 5.87
C THR A 103 -5.05 10.86 4.76
N TYR A 104 -5.60 11.93 4.20
CA TYR A 104 -5.01 12.72 3.14
C TYR A 104 -3.74 13.43 3.61
N ILE A 105 -2.65 13.28 2.86
CA ILE A 105 -1.42 14.07 3.04
C ILE A 105 -1.25 15.00 1.84
N SER A 106 -1.28 14.45 0.64
CA SER A 106 -1.23 15.16 -0.64
C SER A 106 -1.98 14.37 -1.72
N SER A 107 -2.02 14.88 -2.97
CA SER A 107 -2.51 14.12 -4.12
C SER A 107 -1.70 12.86 -4.42
N ASP A 108 -0.49 12.75 -3.87
CA ASP A 108 0.45 11.65 -4.12
C ASP A 108 0.85 10.90 -2.84
N ALA A 109 0.18 11.18 -1.71
CA ALA A 109 0.46 10.50 -0.46
C ALA A 109 -0.74 10.46 0.49
N PHE A 110 -0.87 9.36 1.23
CA PHE A 110 -1.89 9.20 2.27
C PHE A 110 -1.45 8.23 3.37
N HIS A 111 -2.06 8.34 4.55
CA HIS A 111 -1.91 7.32 5.58
C HIS A 111 -2.97 6.22 5.44
N PHE A 112 -2.51 4.98 5.50
CA PHE A 112 -3.33 3.78 5.55
C PHE A 112 -2.73 2.78 6.54
N ARG A 113 -3.56 2.27 7.46
CA ARG A 113 -3.17 1.27 8.48
C ARG A 113 -1.88 1.60 9.27
N GLY A 114 -1.64 2.89 9.53
CA GLY A 114 -0.46 3.36 10.29
C GLY A 114 0.80 3.57 9.45
N GLN A 115 0.75 3.34 8.14
CA GLN A 115 1.83 3.59 7.21
C GLN A 115 1.54 4.81 6.34
N THR A 116 2.57 5.48 5.85
CA THR A 116 2.46 6.45 4.76
C THR A 116 2.68 5.74 3.45
N LEU A 117 1.69 5.78 2.55
CA LEU A 117 1.81 5.30 1.19
C LEU A 117 2.04 6.51 0.28
N SER A 118 3.12 6.49 -0.49
CA SER A 118 3.47 7.54 -1.46
C SER A 118 3.46 6.97 -2.87
N ARG A 119 3.03 7.78 -3.85
CA ARG A 119 2.96 7.35 -5.25
C ARG A 119 4.35 7.09 -5.80
N CYS A 120 4.54 5.93 -6.42
CA CYS A 120 5.85 5.42 -6.86
C CYS A 120 6.57 6.34 -7.84
N ASP A 121 5.85 6.98 -8.75
CA ASP A 121 6.38 7.92 -9.76
C ASP A 121 6.50 9.38 -9.25
N ALA A 122 5.81 9.73 -8.15
CA ALA A 122 5.88 11.06 -7.52
C ALA A 122 6.99 11.15 -6.48
N ALA A 123 7.29 10.03 -5.82
CA ALA A 123 8.29 9.94 -4.76
C ALA A 123 9.74 9.91 -5.26
N GLN A 124 9.96 9.86 -6.58
CA GLN A 124 11.28 9.86 -7.22
C GLN A 124 12.05 11.20 -7.15
N THR A 125 11.55 12.22 -6.46
CA THR A 125 12.22 13.53 -6.45
C THR A 125 13.16 13.80 -5.29
N VAL A 126 13.10 13.09 -4.14
CA VAL A 126 14.08 13.27 -3.04
C VAL A 126 14.15 12.04 -2.10
N ALA A 127 14.41 10.85 -2.63
CA ALA A 127 14.71 9.70 -1.77
C ALA A 127 16.24 9.50 -1.65
N PRO A 128 16.75 9.04 -0.49
CA PRO A 128 18.06 8.41 -0.42
C PRO A 128 18.17 7.28 -1.45
N GLU A 129 19.39 6.89 -1.83
CA GLU A 129 19.64 5.91 -2.91
C GLU A 129 19.00 4.52 -2.65
N ASP A 130 18.51 4.28 -1.43
CA ASP A 130 17.79 3.07 -0.99
C ASP A 130 16.26 3.23 -0.93
N GLY A 131 15.71 4.40 -1.26
CA GLY A 131 14.28 4.59 -1.39
C GLY A 131 13.48 4.73 -0.08
N PHE A 132 14.15 4.83 1.08
CA PHE A 132 13.51 4.79 2.40
C PHE A 132 13.80 6.07 3.22
N THR A 133 12.76 6.73 3.75
CA THR A 133 12.91 8.01 4.50
C THR A 133 13.30 7.83 5.96
N ALA A 134 13.01 6.67 6.56
CA ALA A 134 13.45 6.36 7.93
C ALA A 134 14.97 6.22 7.99
N SER A 135 15.54 6.65 9.11
CA SER A 135 16.96 6.49 9.46
C SER A 135 17.36 5.01 9.55
N THR A 136 18.67 4.75 9.55
CA THR A 136 19.15 3.37 9.68
C THR A 136 18.77 2.80 11.06
N GLU A 137 18.88 3.62 12.09
CA GLU A 137 18.56 3.28 13.46
C GLU A 137 17.10 2.86 13.60
N GLU A 138 16.17 3.62 12.98
CA GLU A 138 14.75 3.25 12.94
C GLU A 138 14.51 1.91 12.22
N ILE A 139 15.22 1.64 11.12
CA ILE A 139 15.09 0.35 10.42
C ILE A 139 15.68 -0.81 11.23
N ILE A 140 16.75 -0.59 12.01
CA ILE A 140 17.29 -1.59 12.93
C ILE A 140 16.27 -1.95 14.02
N ASP A 141 15.59 -0.95 14.58
CA ASP A 141 14.56 -1.17 15.60
C ASP A 141 13.35 -1.93 15.02
N LEU A 142 12.87 -1.51 13.84
CA LEU A 142 11.80 -2.20 13.11
C LEU A 142 12.18 -3.65 12.75
N TRP A 143 13.41 -3.86 12.29
CA TRP A 143 13.94 -5.21 12.04
C TRP A 143 13.95 -6.06 13.30
N SER A 144 14.35 -5.50 14.45
CA SER A 144 14.40 -6.22 15.72
C SER A 144 13.01 -6.66 16.18
N GLU A 145 12.01 -5.77 16.09
CA GLU A 145 10.62 -6.10 16.40
C GLU A 145 10.08 -7.21 15.49
N ALA A 146 10.25 -7.04 14.18
CA ALA A 146 9.83 -8.03 13.18
C ALA A 146 10.53 -9.39 13.38
N ASN A 147 11.84 -9.39 13.68
CA ASN A 147 12.60 -10.60 13.96
C ASN A 147 12.14 -11.30 15.23
N SER A 148 11.79 -10.56 16.29
CA SER A 148 11.21 -11.13 17.50
C SER A 148 9.87 -11.81 17.20
N GLY A 149 9.00 -11.15 16.42
CA GLY A 149 7.72 -11.73 15.99
C GLY A 149 7.91 -12.99 15.15
N CYS A 150 8.86 -12.97 14.21
CA CYS A 150 9.16 -14.09 13.33
C CYS A 150 9.71 -15.31 14.09
N ARG A 151 10.66 -15.11 15.03
CA ARG A 151 11.28 -16.22 15.77
C ARG A 151 10.48 -16.71 16.97
N GLY A 152 9.63 -15.85 17.53
CA GLY A 152 8.82 -16.14 18.71
C GLY A 152 7.40 -16.61 18.42
N GLY A 153 6.93 -16.47 17.17
CA GLY A 153 5.56 -16.79 16.77
C GLY A 153 5.33 -18.25 16.36
N SER A 154 4.06 -18.63 16.21
CA SER A 154 3.66 -19.94 15.66
C SER A 154 3.76 -19.92 14.13
N GLY A 155 4.35 -20.96 13.53
CA GLY A 155 4.56 -21.03 12.08
C GLY A 155 3.28 -21.05 11.23
N ASP A 156 2.16 -21.48 11.81
CA ASP A 156 0.85 -21.51 11.13
C ASP A 156 0.02 -20.24 11.42
N ASP A 157 0.55 -19.30 12.19
CA ASP A 157 -0.12 -18.02 12.47
C ASP A 157 0.26 -16.99 11.38
N PRO A 158 -0.71 -16.45 10.63
CA PRO A 158 -0.44 -15.46 9.58
C PRO A 158 0.27 -14.20 10.10
N ARG A 159 0.15 -13.88 11.40
CA ARG A 159 0.88 -12.77 12.02
C ARG A 159 2.37 -13.04 12.14
N THR A 160 2.75 -14.29 12.40
CA THR A 160 4.17 -14.71 12.42
C THR A 160 4.76 -14.60 11.03
N MET A 161 4.03 -15.07 10.01
CA MET A 161 4.47 -14.98 8.61
C MET A 161 4.65 -13.53 8.15
N GLY A 162 3.74 -12.63 8.56
CA GLY A 162 3.89 -11.19 8.31
C GLY A 162 5.12 -10.59 8.99
N ALA A 163 5.40 -10.96 10.23
CA ALA A 163 6.60 -10.54 10.94
C ALA A 163 7.88 -11.06 10.26
N CYS A 164 7.86 -12.28 9.72
CA CYS A 164 8.98 -12.81 8.94
C CYS A 164 9.20 -12.03 7.63
N GLY A 165 8.14 -11.70 6.91
CA GLY A 165 8.23 -10.86 5.70
C GLY A 165 8.84 -9.50 5.98
N ALA A 166 8.30 -8.80 6.98
CA ALA A 166 8.82 -7.50 7.41
C ALA A 166 10.30 -7.58 7.84
N ARG A 167 10.71 -8.66 8.53
CA ARG A 167 12.10 -8.89 8.90
C ARG A 167 13.01 -8.93 7.66
N GLU A 168 12.66 -9.72 6.65
CA GLU A 168 13.48 -9.84 5.43
C GLU A 168 13.57 -8.52 4.67
N GLU A 169 12.48 -7.74 4.63
CA GLU A 169 12.47 -6.42 3.99
C GLU A 169 13.42 -5.44 4.69
N TYR A 170 13.28 -5.28 6.01
CA TYR A 170 14.19 -4.41 6.76
C TYR A 170 15.65 -4.90 6.69
N HIS A 171 15.86 -6.22 6.61
CA HIS A 171 17.19 -6.80 6.42
C HIS A 171 17.80 -6.36 5.08
N ALA A 172 17.03 -6.44 3.99
CA ALA A 172 17.47 -6.03 2.66
C ALA A 172 17.76 -4.52 2.59
N ILE A 173 16.92 -3.68 3.20
CA ILE A 173 17.14 -2.22 3.29
C ILE A 173 18.47 -1.92 4.00
N LEU A 174 18.73 -2.59 5.13
CA LEU A 174 19.98 -2.41 5.88
C LEU A 174 21.20 -2.86 5.07
N GLN A 175 21.11 -3.97 4.34
CA GLN A 175 22.17 -4.40 3.43
C GLN A 175 22.41 -3.39 2.30
N GLY A 176 21.35 -2.84 1.70
CA GLY A 176 21.46 -1.76 0.71
C GLY A 176 22.17 -0.51 1.25
N ARG A 177 22.00 -0.24 2.55
CA ARG A 177 22.70 0.83 3.28
C ARG A 177 24.14 0.49 3.71
N GLY A 178 24.65 -0.67 3.32
CA GLY A 178 25.97 -1.15 3.71
C GLY A 178 26.04 -1.58 5.18
N TRP A 179 24.96 -2.16 5.71
CA TRP A 179 24.92 -2.80 7.02
C TRP A 179 24.78 -4.31 6.91
N CYS A 180 25.50 -5.02 7.77
CA CYS A 180 25.59 -6.47 7.81
C CYS A 180 25.21 -6.96 9.20
N TYR A 181 24.46 -8.07 9.27
CA TYR A 181 24.03 -8.65 10.54
C TYR A 181 25.02 -9.71 11.03
N GLY A 182 25.90 -9.32 11.94
CA GLY A 182 27.01 -10.15 12.42
C GLY A 182 28.02 -10.49 11.33
N ARG A 183 28.93 -11.41 11.66
CA ARG A 183 29.92 -12.00 10.75
C ARG A 183 29.61 -13.48 10.51
N PRO A 184 30.16 -14.09 9.45
CA PRO A 184 29.95 -15.52 9.16
C PRO A 184 30.31 -16.44 10.34
N GLU A 185 31.31 -16.07 11.14
CA GLU A 185 31.78 -16.80 12.30
C GLU A 185 31.00 -16.54 13.60
N ASP A 186 30.16 -15.50 13.64
CA ASP A 186 29.45 -15.12 14.86
C ASP A 186 28.35 -16.13 15.17
N ALA A 187 28.28 -16.55 16.43
CA ALA A 187 27.13 -17.30 16.91
C ALA A 187 25.87 -16.41 16.86
N GLU A 188 24.70 -17.01 16.66
CA GLU A 188 23.47 -16.26 16.42
C GLU A 188 23.13 -15.23 17.51
N TYR A 189 23.43 -15.53 18.78
CA TYR A 189 23.21 -14.62 19.91
C TYR A 189 24.22 -13.46 19.99
N GLN A 190 25.29 -13.51 19.20
CA GLN A 190 26.36 -12.51 19.13
C GLN A 190 26.17 -11.57 17.94
N LYS A 191 25.32 -11.94 16.98
CA LYS A 191 25.08 -11.14 15.79
C LYS A 191 24.37 -9.85 16.17
N ALA A 192 24.84 -8.76 15.60
CA ALA A 192 24.26 -7.44 15.69
C ALA A 192 24.44 -6.72 14.36
N TRP A 193 23.60 -5.73 14.09
CA TRP A 193 23.80 -4.86 12.95
C TRP A 193 25.07 -4.03 13.12
N GLN A 194 25.92 -4.10 12.11
CA GLN A 194 27.17 -3.34 12.02
C GLN A 194 27.36 -2.87 10.58
N ARG A 195 28.21 -1.87 10.36
CA ARG A 195 28.64 -1.53 8.98
C ARG A 195 29.33 -2.74 8.36
N CYS A 196 29.01 -3.02 7.11
CA CYS A 196 29.74 -4.02 6.33
C CYS A 196 31.20 -3.58 6.20
N ASN A 197 32.11 -4.55 6.30
CA ASN A 197 33.54 -4.36 6.05
C ASN A 197 33.89 -4.63 4.59
#